data_AF-A0A1G1A419-F1
#
_entry.id   AF-A0A1G1A419-F1
#
_cell.length_a   1.000
_cell.length_b   1.000
_cell.length_c   1.000
_cell.angle_alpha   90.00
_cell.angle_beta   90.00
_cell.angle_gamma   90.00
#
_symmetry.space_group_name_H-M   'P 1'
#
loop_
_entity.id
_entity.type
_entity.pdbx_description
1 polymer ?
#
loop_
_entity_poly.entity_id
_entity_poly.type
_entity_poly.pdbx_seq_one_letter_code
_entity_poly.pdbx_strand_id
1 'polypeptide(L)'
;MYIAAGIMNINEIKGLVEEGESQTLEFKESFQEEALHSIGAFANASGGTLLIGVSDSGAITGLTIGKNTIREIADKIASCTEPRVIPDIQHVSIEKKDIIVIQVSC
;
A
#
# COMPACT_ATOMS: atom_id res chain seq x y z
N MET A 1 10.59 21.25 -5.72
CA MET A 1 9.72 20.48 -6.65
C MET A 1 8.81 19.66 -5.77
N TYR A 2 7.60 20.16 -5.53
CA TYR A 2 6.63 19.54 -4.64
C TYR A 2 5.80 18.60 -5.53
N ILE A 3 6.05 17.29 -5.48
CA ILE A 3 5.04 16.34 -5.94
C ILE A 3 3.95 16.37 -4.89
N ALA A 4 2.84 17.03 -5.24
CA ALA A 4 1.60 16.90 -4.51
C ALA A 4 1.32 15.41 -4.29
N ALA A 5 0.80 15.04 -3.12
CA ALA A 5 0.19 13.74 -2.87
C ALA A 5 -0.79 13.48 -4.02
N GLY A 6 -0.32 12.71 -4.99
CA GLY A 6 -0.86 12.64 -6.34
C GLY A 6 -1.07 11.17 -6.63
N ILE A 7 -2.18 10.87 -7.27
CA ILE A 7 -2.58 9.52 -7.60
C ILE A 7 -1.42 8.83 -8.33
N MET A 8 -0.91 7.74 -7.74
CA MET A 8 0.18 6.95 -8.30
C MET A 8 -0.31 6.26 -9.57
N ASN A 9 0.47 6.38 -10.64
CA ASN A 9 0.11 5.83 -11.95
C ASN A 9 0.74 4.45 -12.16
N ILE A 10 0.24 3.74 -13.18
CA ILE A 10 0.68 2.37 -13.52
C ILE A 10 2.21 2.29 -13.71
N ASN A 11 2.83 3.29 -14.33
CA ASN A 11 4.28 3.30 -14.57
C ASN A 11 5.08 3.47 -13.29
N GLU A 12 4.59 4.26 -12.33
CA GLU A 12 5.25 4.47 -11.04
C GLU A 12 5.20 3.18 -10.22
N ILE A 13 4.05 2.51 -10.19
CA ILE A 13 3.91 1.21 -9.51
C ILE A 13 4.83 0.17 -10.14
N LYS A 14 4.92 0.11 -11.47
CA LYS A 14 5.86 -0.79 -12.14
C LYS A 14 7.31 -0.48 -11.78
N GLY A 15 7.68 0.80 -11.71
CA GLY A 15 9.01 1.21 -11.27
C GLY A 15 9.32 0.74 -9.85
N LEU A 16 8.39 0.92 -8.90
CA LEU A 16 8.54 0.42 -7.52
C LEU A 16 8.70 -1.09 -7.47
N VAL A 17 7.91 -1.83 -8.27
CA VAL A 17 8.03 -3.28 -8.38
C VAL A 17 9.40 -3.71 -8.91
N GLU A 18 9.97 -2.97 -9.87
CA GLU A 18 11.31 -3.21 -10.41
C GLU A 18 12.43 -2.84 -9.42
N GLU A 19 12.23 -1.82 -8.58
CA GLU A 19 13.16 -1.46 -7.50
C GLU A 19 13.25 -2.55 -6.42
N GLY A 20 12.16 -3.26 -6.17
CA GLY A 20 12.07 -4.33 -5.18
C GLY A 20 11.82 -3.81 -3.75
N GLU A 21 11.61 -4.73 -2.81
CA GLU A 21 11.32 -4.37 -1.42
C GLU A 21 12.48 -3.63 -0.75
N SER A 22 12.14 -2.68 0.12
CA SER A 22 13.09 -1.86 0.87
C SER A 22 12.50 -1.47 2.24
N GLN A 23 13.26 -0.73 3.05
CA GLN A 23 12.78 -0.25 4.35
C GLN A 23 11.56 0.68 4.27
N THR A 24 11.28 1.23 3.08
CA THR A 24 10.15 2.14 2.83
C THR A 24 9.20 1.62 1.75
N LEU A 25 9.40 0.38 1.26
CA LEU A 25 8.58 -0.24 0.23
C LEU A 25 8.40 -1.73 0.55
N GLU A 26 7.18 -2.14 0.83
CA GLU A 26 6.85 -3.56 1.03
C GLU A 26 5.79 -4.04 0.05
N PHE A 27 5.86 -5.33 -0.29
CA PHE A 27 4.90 -6.02 -1.14
C PHE A 27 4.13 -7.05 -0.31
N LYS A 28 2.83 -7.16 -0.58
CA LYS A 28 1.98 -8.21 -0.01
C LYS A 28 0.98 -8.67 -1.05
N GLU A 29 0.72 -9.97 -1.13
CA GLU A 29 -0.29 -10.50 -2.05
C GLU A 29 -1.71 -10.14 -1.62
N SER A 30 -1.95 -9.93 -0.32
CA SER A 30 -3.26 -9.62 0.25
C SER A 30 -3.15 -8.80 1.54
N PHE A 31 -4.25 -8.13 1.92
CA PHE A 31 -4.30 -7.33 3.13
C PHE A 31 -4.64 -8.21 4.35
N GLN A 32 -3.63 -8.53 5.15
CA GLN A 32 -3.73 -9.35 6.37
C GLN A 32 -3.10 -8.63 7.58
N GLU A 33 -2.95 -9.30 8.72
CA GLU A 33 -2.41 -8.69 9.94
C GLU A 33 -0.97 -8.20 9.76
N GLU A 34 -0.18 -8.91 8.95
CA GLU A 34 1.19 -8.52 8.60
C GLU A 34 1.25 -7.16 7.91
N ALA A 35 0.25 -6.82 7.08
CA ALA A 35 0.16 -5.50 6.46
C ALA A 35 -0.02 -4.39 7.50
N LEU A 36 -0.77 -4.65 8.58
CA LEU A 36 -0.96 -3.69 9.67
C LEU A 36 0.35 -3.46 10.45
N HIS A 37 1.16 -4.51 10.63
CA HIS A 37 2.48 -4.38 11.24
C HIS A 37 3.42 -3.53 10.38
N SER A 38 3.47 -3.75 9.07
CA SER A 38 4.27 -2.94 8.15
C SER A 38 3.83 -1.47 8.17
N ILE A 39 2.53 -1.20 8.19
CA ILE A 39 1.97 0.15 8.28
C ILE A 39 2.35 0.82 9.61
N GLY A 40 2.26 0.10 10.73
CA GLY A 40 2.70 0.60 12.03
C GLY A 40 4.20 0.88 12.07
N ALA A 41 5.01 0.04 11.42
CA ALA A 41 6.45 0.26 11.29
C ALA A 41 6.75 1.52 10.46
N PHE A 42 6.09 1.70 9.31
CA PHE A 42 6.23 2.90 8.48
C PHE A 42 5.83 4.17 9.21
N ALA A 43 4.74 4.13 9.98
CA ALA A 43 4.28 5.28 10.77
C ALA A 43 5.27 5.69 11.86
N ASN A 44 6.01 4.73 12.43
CA ASN A 44 7.04 4.99 13.43
C ASN A 44 8.41 5.31 12.81
N ALA A 45 8.57 5.09 11.51
CA ALA A 45 9.79 5.34 10.76
C ALA A 45 9.64 6.64 9.94
N SER A 46 10.31 6.73 8.78
CA SER A 46 10.24 7.89 7.88
C SER A 46 9.07 7.80 6.87
N GLY A 47 7.99 7.10 7.22
CA GLY A 47 6.91 6.74 6.29
C GLY A 47 7.25 5.53 5.41
N GLY A 48 6.40 5.27 4.43
CA GLY A 48 6.60 4.16 3.51
C GLY A 48 5.39 3.90 2.60
N THR A 49 5.60 3.00 1.63
CA THR A 49 4.59 2.54 0.68
C THR A 49 4.40 1.04 0.81
N LEU A 50 3.16 0.59 0.93
CA LEU A 50 2.79 -0.82 0.92
C LEU A 50 1.95 -1.10 -0.33
N LEU A 51 2.43 -2.01 -1.18
CA LEU A 51 1.69 -2.49 -2.35
C LEU A 51 0.98 -3.81 -2.01
N ILE A 52 -0.35 -3.80 -2.04
CA ILE A 52 -1.16 -4.99 -1.87
C ILE A 52 -1.63 -5.51 -3.24
N GLY A 53 -1.50 -6.80 -3.47
CA GLY A 53 -1.74 -7.45 -4.78
C GLY A 53 -0.45 -7.67 -5.57
N VAL A 54 0.70 -7.68 -4.89
CA VAL A 54 2.03 -7.93 -5.45
C VAL A 54 2.73 -8.98 -4.58
N SER A 55 3.31 -10.02 -5.17
CA SER A 55 4.09 -11.01 -4.43
C SER A 55 5.44 -10.46 -4.00
N ASP A 56 6.09 -11.13 -3.05
CA ASP A 56 7.45 -10.79 -2.60
C ASP A 56 8.48 -10.82 -3.75
N SER A 57 8.18 -11.57 -4.83
CA SER A 57 9.00 -11.60 -6.06
C SER A 57 8.71 -10.45 -7.04
N GLY A 58 7.81 -9.53 -6.71
CA GLY A 58 7.38 -8.44 -7.60
C GLY A 58 6.34 -8.85 -8.65
N ALA A 59 5.76 -10.05 -8.58
CA ALA A 59 4.73 -10.44 -9.53
C ALA A 59 3.39 -9.79 -9.14
N ILE A 60 2.73 -9.12 -10.09
CA ILE A 60 1.39 -8.57 -9.87
C ILE A 60 0.41 -9.75 -9.79
N THR A 61 -0.11 -10.04 -8.60
CA THR A 61 -1.07 -11.12 -8.36
C THR A 61 -2.50 -10.63 -8.47
N GLY A 62 -2.75 -9.39 -8.05
CA GLY A 62 -4.06 -8.76 -8.06
C GLY A 62 -4.93 -9.15 -6.88
N LEU A 63 -5.93 -8.31 -6.60
CA LEU A 63 -6.87 -8.47 -5.51
C LEU A 63 -8.30 -8.54 -6.01
N THR A 64 -9.16 -9.13 -5.21
CA THR A 64 -10.62 -8.95 -5.38
C THR A 64 -11.05 -7.76 -4.54
N ILE A 65 -11.34 -6.63 -5.19
CA ILE A 65 -11.78 -5.42 -4.51
C ILE A 65 -13.31 -5.35 -4.52
N GLY A 66 -13.89 -5.37 -3.32
CA GLY A 66 -15.29 -5.08 -3.10
C GLY A 66 -15.54 -3.58 -2.93
N LYS A 67 -16.81 -3.17 -2.99
CA LYS A 67 -17.25 -1.78 -2.86
C LYS A 67 -16.75 -1.09 -1.57
N ASN A 68 -16.53 -1.85 -0.50
CA ASN A 68 -16.15 -1.34 0.82
C ASN A 68 -14.69 -1.60 1.19
N THR A 69 -13.92 -2.33 0.37
CA THR A 69 -12.60 -2.82 0.75
C THR A 69 -11.64 -1.70 1.16
N ILE A 70 -11.60 -0.60 0.41
CA ILE A 70 -10.74 0.55 0.74
C ILE A 70 -11.11 1.18 2.09
N ARG A 71 -12.41 1.30 2.35
CA ARG A 71 -12.92 1.85 3.61
C ARG A 71 -12.60 0.91 4.78
N GLU A 72 -12.82 -0.39 4.60
CA GLU A 72 -12.54 -1.40 5.62
C GLU A 72 -11.05 -1.45 5.98
N ILE A 73 -10.17 -1.32 4.98
CA ILE A 73 -8.72 -1.21 5.19
C ILE A 73 -8.39 0.05 6.00
N ALA A 74 -8.92 1.22 5.60
CA ALA A 74 -8.69 2.48 6.31
C ALA A 74 -9.16 2.40 7.77
N ASP A 75 -10.38 1.89 8.00
CA ASP A 75 -10.96 1.74 9.33
C ASP A 75 -10.14 0.76 10.18
N LYS A 76 -9.67 -0.35 9.58
CA LYS A 76 -8.85 -1.34 10.28
C LYS A 76 -7.48 -0.78 10.68
N ILE A 77 -6.79 -0.09 9.77
CA ILE A 77 -5.52 0.58 10.06
C ILE A 77 -5.68 1.58 11.21
N ALA A 78 -6.71 2.44 11.12
CA ALA A 78 -7.02 3.42 12.15
C ALA A 78 -7.33 2.78 13.52
N SER A 79 -7.95 1.59 13.54
CA SER A 79 -8.31 0.89 14.78
C SER A 79 -7.17 0.09 15.40
N CYS A 80 -6.15 -0.27 14.60
CA CYS A 80 -5.06 -1.15 15.01
C CYS A 80 -3.72 -0.42 15.21
N THR A 81 -3.67 0.90 15.00
CA THR A 81 -2.45 1.71 15.15
C THR A 81 -2.61 2.75 16.25
N GLU A 82 -1.59 2.91 17.10
CA GLU A 82 -1.52 3.93 18.14
C GLU A 82 -0.14 4.62 18.09
N PRO A 83 -0.06 5.94 17.85
CA PRO A 83 -1.15 6.88 17.54
C PRO A 83 -1.87 6.54 16.22
N ARG A 84 -3.11 7.03 16.07
CA ARG A 84 -3.96 6.70 14.92
C ARG A 84 -3.30 7.11 13.60
N VAL A 85 -3.00 6.14 12.74
CA VAL A 85 -2.46 6.37 11.40
C VAL A 85 -3.61 6.56 10.40
N ILE A 86 -3.52 7.61 9.59
CA ILE A 86 -4.45 7.88 8.47
C ILE A 86 -3.62 7.83 7.18
N PRO A 87 -3.52 6.66 6.52
CA PRO A 87 -2.74 6.54 5.30
C PRO A 87 -3.52 7.07 4.09
N ASP A 88 -2.78 7.43 3.03
CA ASP A 88 -3.36 7.64 1.70
C ASP A 88 -3.53 6.27 1.03
N ILE A 89 -4.76 5.90 0.66
CA ILE A 89 -5.06 4.60 0.05
C ILE A 89 -5.60 4.82 -1.35
N GLN A 90 -4.95 4.20 -2.32
CA GLN A 90 -5.30 4.31 -3.73
C GLN A 90 -5.53 2.93 -4.32
N HIS A 91 -6.49 2.85 -5.24
CA HIS A 91 -6.77 1.64 -6.01
C HIS A 91 -6.34 1.86 -7.46
N VAL A 92 -5.56 0.93 -7.99
CA VAL A 92 -5.06 0.97 -9.36
C VAL A 92 -5.24 -0.40 -10.01
N SER A 93 -5.84 -0.43 -11.20
CA SER A 93 -5.98 -1.67 -11.98
C SER A 93 -4.85 -1.76 -13.03
N ILE A 94 -3.99 -2.77 -12.90
CA ILE A 94 -2.89 -3.07 -13.85
C ILE A 94 -3.20 -4.41 -14.52
N GLU A 95 -3.28 -4.46 -15.84
CA GLU A 95 -3.52 -5.72 -16.58
C GLU A 95 -4.78 -6.50 -16.11
N LYS A 96 -5.86 -5.78 -15.76
CA LYS A 96 -7.10 -6.32 -15.18
C LYS A 96 -6.94 -6.94 -13.78
N LYS A 97 -5.82 -6.68 -13.12
CA LYS A 97 -5.57 -7.04 -11.72
C LYS A 97 -5.61 -5.79 -10.87
N ASP A 98 -6.38 -5.83 -9.80
CA ASP A 98 -6.51 -4.70 -8.89
C ASP A 98 -5.39 -4.70 -7.86
N ILE A 99 -4.76 -3.55 -7.66
CA ILE A 99 -3.71 -3.31 -6.69
C ILE A 99 -4.18 -2.20 -5.76
N ILE A 100 -3.88 -2.33 -4.48
CA ILE A 100 -4.04 -1.24 -3.51
C ILE A 100 -2.67 -0.72 -3.16
N VAL A 101 -2.52 0.59 -3.24
CA VAL A 101 -1.34 1.31 -2.77
C VAL A 101 -1.72 2.00 -1.46
N ILE A 102 -0.96 1.73 -0.40
CA ILE A 102 -1.15 2.36 0.90
C ILE A 102 0.12 3.15 1.21
N GLN A 103 0.00 4.47 1.27
CA GLN A 103 1.11 5.36 1.62
C GLN A 103 0.94 5.90 3.03
N VAL A 104 1.98 5.74 3.83
CA VAL A 104 2.06 6.28 5.18
C VAL A 104 3.02 7.46 5.16
N SER A 105 2.51 8.64 5.52
CA SER A 105 3.31 9.86 5.68
C SER A 105 3.56 10.11 7.18
N CYS A 106 4.82 10.39 7.55
CA CYS A 106 5.24 10.79 8.89
C CYS A 106 5.38 12.31 8.97
#